data_AF-A0AB34IUG1-F1
#
_entry.id   AF-A0AB34IUG1-F1
#
_cell.length_a   1.000
_cell.length_b   1.000
_cell.length_c   1.000
_cell.angle_alpha   90.00
_cell.angle_beta   90.00
_cell.angle_gamma   90.00
#
_symmetry.space_group_name_H-M   'P 1'
#
loop_
_entity.id
_entity.type
_entity.pdbx_description
1 polymer ?
#
loop_
_entity_poly.entity_id
_entity_poly.type
_entity_poly.pdbx_seq_one_letter_code
_entity_poly.pdbx_strand_id
1 'polypeptide(L)'
;MLRPPLARLSLALMCAPPPDPPALRVCTHGSDGPCGGGRGELTLAALRFLSPPGAPLARESSCLARCDRGVAVQLAPSGEVAERVNDARACAALLAALGHAVDERLPAAFDETSRADALAAQARAPEALLAYNRAIDLATSAGVGLRWRSRPSSVLRARLSAEAPRRLTSAQVRWLASVLLKRSSVYSRLGAQGWVRAPRRAVEDAQFAVQLCESLYPAGQSTAASAGFVDSLRSMAWERLAEAHEGTSSIDEAIAAYERLLQLEPPLSAGLAPAVAAKRGVQEVILLTHKRGLEGTRALGRGLREAGDAGRKRVVARGIDDVEVLRRVVERDLDTVERIARVAARRQRLPPPGWGSAGRGEESETQGMRMSERALADVRTLRKIAMGDINRLQMQILRGDPFVAFLRNSLGAARQRRPSPISPNTEQALWLREQFEIGALPRDPDLVAALVDQAKRDPELVSRLIKEAKDRRGLDLRTRFGSA
;
A
#
# COMPACT_ATOMS: atom_id res chain seq x y z
N MET A 1 36.35 -38.90 69.66
CA MET A 1 37.02 -38.30 68.50
C MET A 1 35.97 -37.58 67.66
N LEU A 2 35.78 -36.28 67.91
CA LEU A 2 34.78 -35.43 67.27
C LEU A 2 35.48 -34.56 66.22
N ARG A 3 35.02 -34.62 64.96
CA ARG A 3 35.51 -33.77 63.86
C ARG A 3 35.04 -32.31 64.07
N PRO A 4 35.89 -31.31 63.81
CA PRO A 4 35.48 -29.91 63.87
C PRO A 4 34.67 -29.53 62.62
N PRO A 5 33.78 -28.52 62.71
CA PRO A 5 33.00 -28.04 61.58
C PRO A 5 33.87 -27.19 60.64
N LEU A 6 33.76 -27.45 59.34
CA LEU A 6 34.34 -26.61 58.29
C LEU A 6 33.63 -25.26 58.26
N ALA A 7 34.31 -24.21 58.73
CA ALA A 7 33.89 -22.83 58.51
C ALA A 7 33.92 -22.51 57.01
N ARG A 8 32.74 -22.37 56.41
CA ARG A 8 32.58 -21.75 55.07
C ARG A 8 32.92 -20.27 55.19
N LEU A 9 34.18 -19.92 54.97
CA LEU A 9 34.59 -18.57 54.62
C LEU A 9 33.94 -18.23 53.26
N SER A 10 32.77 -17.58 53.33
CA SER A 10 32.20 -16.87 52.19
C SER A 10 33.09 -15.67 51.91
N LEU A 11 34.11 -15.88 51.08
CA LEU A 11 34.84 -14.81 50.41
C LEU A 11 33.84 -14.06 49.52
N ALA A 12 33.18 -13.06 50.12
CA ALA A 12 32.57 -11.98 49.39
C ALA A 12 33.69 -11.21 48.69
N LEU A 13 34.14 -11.72 47.53
CA LEU A 13 34.78 -10.87 46.53
C LEU A 13 33.73 -9.81 46.20
N MET A 14 33.89 -8.64 46.81
CA MET A 14 33.28 -7.42 46.33
C MET A 14 33.87 -7.14 44.96
N CYS A 15 33.31 -7.79 43.93
CA CYS A 15 33.51 -7.41 42.55
C CYS A 15 33.04 -5.96 42.44
N ALA A 16 33.98 -5.02 42.48
CA ALA A 16 33.71 -3.65 42.10
C ALA A 16 32.96 -3.69 40.75
N PRO A 17 31.85 -2.94 40.61
CA PRO A 17 31.13 -2.90 39.34
C PRO A 17 32.14 -2.58 38.22
N PRO A 18 32.05 -3.26 37.07
CA PRO A 18 32.95 -2.98 35.96
C PRO A 18 32.92 -1.47 35.67
N PRO A 19 34.10 -0.85 35.43
CA PRO A 19 34.15 0.59 35.16
C PRO A 19 33.18 0.92 34.02
N ASP A 20 32.39 1.98 34.22
CA ASP A 20 31.45 2.43 33.21
C ASP A 20 32.18 2.60 31.87
N PRO A 21 31.58 2.15 30.75
CA PRO A 21 32.20 2.33 29.45
C PRO A 21 32.43 3.82 29.18
N PRO A 22 33.54 4.19 28.51
CA PRO A 22 33.82 5.58 28.21
C PRO A 22 32.64 6.22 27.49
N ALA A 23 32.26 7.42 27.94
CA ALA A 23 31.08 8.12 27.46
C ALA A 23 31.40 9.57 27.10
N LEU A 24 30.76 10.07 26.06
CA LEU A 24 30.82 11.48 25.66
C LEU A 24 29.55 12.16 26.17
N ARG A 25 29.69 13.10 27.10
CA ARG A 25 28.57 13.90 27.61
C ARG A 25 28.47 15.17 26.76
N VAL A 26 27.38 15.28 26.01
CA VAL A 26 27.15 16.39 25.08
C VAL A 26 26.14 17.35 25.69
N CYS A 27 26.53 18.62 25.80
CA CYS A 27 25.63 19.65 26.28
C CYS A 27 24.47 19.88 25.29
N THR A 28 23.27 19.44 25.65
CA THR A 28 22.04 19.65 24.85
C THR A 28 21.10 20.70 25.43
N HIS A 29 21.23 21.02 26.72
CA HIS A 29 20.34 21.93 27.44
C HIS A 29 21.11 23.16 27.95
N GLY A 30 21.05 24.27 27.20
CA GLY A 30 21.52 25.59 27.64
C GLY A 30 20.43 26.64 27.43
N SER A 31 20.24 27.52 28.42
CA SER A 31 19.23 28.57 28.37
C SER A 31 19.60 29.67 27.38
N ASP A 32 20.87 30.07 27.35
CA ASP A 32 21.37 31.19 26.54
C ASP A 32 22.78 30.86 26.03
N GLY A 33 22.88 30.42 24.77
CA GLY A 33 24.16 30.10 24.14
C GLY A 33 24.01 29.20 22.93
N PRO A 34 25.08 28.96 22.15
CA PRO A 34 25.04 28.12 20.95
C PRO A 34 24.59 26.68 21.19
N CYS A 35 24.61 26.17 22.43
CA CYS A 35 24.00 24.88 22.76
C CYS A 35 22.47 24.95 22.86
N GLY A 36 21.90 26.11 23.22
CA GLY A 36 20.47 26.42 23.13
C GLY A 36 20.11 26.84 21.70
N GLY A 37 19.11 26.20 21.09
CA GLY A 37 18.78 26.38 19.66
C GLY A 37 19.08 25.17 18.79
N GLY A 38 19.19 23.98 19.38
CA GLY A 38 19.25 22.71 18.65
C GLY A 38 20.63 22.27 18.18
N ARG A 39 21.68 23.11 18.28
CA ARG A 39 23.04 22.67 17.89
C ARG A 39 23.59 21.57 18.80
N GLY A 40 23.25 21.58 20.08
CA GLY A 40 23.61 20.50 21.01
C GLY A 40 23.01 19.16 20.59
N GLU A 41 21.73 19.15 20.20
CA GLU A 41 21.04 17.97 19.69
C GLU A 41 21.62 17.49 18.36
N LEU A 42 21.93 18.41 17.44
CA LEU A 42 22.60 18.10 16.18
C LEU A 42 23.99 17.50 16.41
N THR A 43 24.77 18.04 17.35
CA THR A 43 26.09 17.52 17.72
C THR A 43 25.97 16.12 18.33
N LEU A 44 25.01 15.91 19.22
CA LEU A 44 24.73 14.60 19.80
C LEU A 44 24.32 13.58 18.73
N ALA A 45 23.47 13.98 17.78
CA ALA A 45 23.06 13.15 16.66
C ALA A 45 24.24 12.82 15.73
N ALA A 46 25.10 13.80 15.44
CA ALA A 46 26.31 13.62 14.63
C ALA A 46 27.28 12.65 15.31
N LEU A 47 27.62 12.85 16.58
CA LEU A 47 28.49 11.93 17.33
C LEU A 47 27.94 10.51 17.33
N ARG A 48 26.63 10.32 17.60
CA ARG A 48 26.00 9.00 17.56
C ARG A 48 26.10 8.36 16.18
N PHE A 49 25.88 9.12 15.12
CA PHE A 49 25.95 8.63 13.73
C PHE A 49 27.37 8.26 13.30
N LEU A 50 28.36 9.09 13.67
CA LEU A 50 29.76 8.95 13.27
C LEU A 50 30.52 7.91 14.09
N SER A 51 30.08 7.62 15.33
CA SER A 51 30.72 6.65 16.21
C SER A 51 30.77 5.24 15.60
N PRO A 52 31.98 4.68 15.33
CA PRO A 52 32.10 3.29 14.92
C PRO A 52 31.77 2.32 16.07
N PRO A 53 31.59 1.01 15.79
CA PRO A 53 31.45 -0.01 16.83
C PRO A 53 32.64 0.05 17.82
N GLY A 54 32.34 0.15 19.12
CA GLY A 54 33.34 0.25 20.18
C GLY A 54 33.78 1.68 20.53
N ALA A 55 33.30 2.71 19.82
CA ALA A 55 33.51 4.10 20.22
C ALA A 55 32.71 4.48 21.48
N PRO A 56 33.16 5.50 22.23
CA PRO A 56 32.45 6.02 23.40
C PRO A 56 30.98 6.34 23.11
N LEU A 57 30.13 6.04 24.08
CA LEU A 57 28.69 6.30 23.97
C LEU A 57 28.39 7.78 24.18
N ALA A 58 27.85 8.44 23.17
CA ALA A 58 27.40 9.82 23.27
C ALA A 58 26.03 9.93 23.98
N ARG A 59 26.01 10.62 25.11
CA ARG A 59 24.86 10.86 25.98
C ARG A 59 24.60 12.36 26.09
N GLU A 60 23.33 12.70 26.25
CA GLU A 60 22.95 14.07 26.59
C GLU A 60 23.42 14.43 28.01
N SER A 61 23.72 15.71 28.21
CA SER A 61 23.98 16.29 29.52
C SER A 61 23.38 17.69 29.61
N SER A 62 23.18 18.14 30.84
CA SER A 62 22.95 19.56 31.13
C SER A 62 24.15 20.42 30.71
N CYS A 63 23.96 21.74 30.75
CA CYS A 63 25.01 22.71 30.45
C CYS A 63 26.31 22.41 31.21
N LEU A 64 27.41 22.28 30.47
CA LEU A 64 28.75 22.05 31.02
C LEU A 64 29.47 23.37 31.39
N ALA A 65 28.74 24.49 31.46
CA ALA A 65 29.21 25.83 31.81
C ALA A 65 30.36 26.40 30.94
N ARG A 66 30.59 25.83 29.75
CA ARG A 66 31.63 26.24 28.77
C ARG A 66 31.11 26.32 27.34
N CYS A 67 29.84 26.70 27.20
CA CYS A 67 29.19 26.75 25.90
C CYS A 67 29.23 28.14 25.25
N ASP A 68 30.06 29.07 25.74
CA ASP A 68 30.20 30.43 25.18
C ASP A 68 30.72 30.41 23.74
N ARG A 69 31.57 29.43 23.40
CA ARG A 69 32.25 29.31 22.09
C ARG A 69 31.67 28.23 21.17
N GLY A 70 30.71 27.45 21.64
CA GLY A 70 30.13 26.33 20.90
C GLY A 70 29.60 25.22 21.81
N VAL A 71 29.25 24.08 21.22
CA VAL A 71 28.84 22.90 22.00
C VAL A 71 30.08 22.29 22.67
N ALA A 72 30.02 22.14 23.99
CA ALA A 72 31.02 21.45 24.78
C ALA A 72 30.70 19.95 24.89
N VAL A 73 31.73 19.12 24.80
CA VAL A 73 31.65 17.67 24.99
C VAL A 73 32.64 17.25 26.07
N GLN A 74 32.14 16.68 27.15
CA GLN A 74 32.97 16.16 28.24
C GLN A 74 33.23 14.66 28.06
N LEU A 75 34.48 14.26 28.19
CA LEU A 75 34.92 12.87 28.15
C LEU A 75 34.83 12.27 29.55
N ALA A 76 34.05 11.20 29.71
CA ALA A 76 34.00 10.42 30.94
C ALA A 76 34.86 9.15 30.77
N PRO A 77 35.71 8.78 31.75
CA PRO A 77 35.82 9.37 33.10
C PRO A 77 36.87 10.49 33.26
N SER A 78 37.66 10.84 32.24
CA SER A 78 38.80 11.78 32.38
C SER A 78 38.39 13.20 32.82
N GLY A 79 37.14 13.60 32.56
CA GLY A 79 36.62 14.92 32.84
C GLY A 79 37.06 15.99 31.84
N GLU A 80 37.91 15.65 30.87
CA GLU A 80 38.39 16.54 29.82
C GLU A 80 37.22 17.08 28.99
N VAL A 81 37.28 18.37 28.63
CA VAL A 81 36.22 19.04 27.87
C VAL A 81 36.76 19.47 26.52
N ALA A 82 36.19 18.91 25.45
CA ALA A 82 36.38 19.39 24.08
C ALA A 82 35.38 20.52 23.80
N GLU A 83 35.89 21.69 23.44
CA GLU A 83 35.08 22.86 23.09
C GLU A 83 34.92 22.99 21.57
N ARG A 84 33.94 23.78 21.12
CA ARG A 84 33.69 24.11 19.69
C ARG A 84 33.34 22.90 18.80
N VAL A 85 32.71 21.87 19.37
CA VAL A 85 32.26 20.69 18.61
C VAL A 85 30.91 21.00 17.95
N ASN A 86 30.91 21.88 16.95
CA ASN A 86 29.68 22.49 16.44
C ASN A 86 29.09 21.82 15.19
N ASP A 87 29.87 20.99 14.49
CA ASP A 87 29.50 20.36 13.23
C ASP A 87 29.99 18.91 13.13
N ALA A 88 29.58 18.20 12.08
CA ALA A 88 29.92 16.79 11.90
C ALA A 88 31.43 16.56 11.70
N ARG A 89 32.15 17.55 11.14
CA ARG A 89 33.61 17.45 10.96
C ARG A 89 34.35 17.58 12.28
N ALA A 90 33.93 18.51 13.13
CA ALA A 90 34.46 18.65 14.48
C ALA A 90 34.16 17.40 15.32
N CYS A 91 32.97 16.79 15.16
CA CYS A 91 32.64 15.51 15.78
C CYS A 91 33.58 14.39 15.31
N ALA A 92 33.85 14.28 14.01
CA ALA A 92 34.78 13.30 13.47
C ALA A 92 36.22 13.53 13.93
N ALA A 93 36.67 14.79 14.01
CA ALA A 93 37.98 15.15 14.53
C ALA A 93 38.13 14.77 16.01
N LEU A 94 37.09 15.00 16.82
CA LEU A 94 37.06 14.55 18.22
C LEU A 94 37.17 13.02 18.32
N LEU A 95 36.39 12.27 17.54
CA LEU A 95 36.46 10.81 17.52
C LEU A 95 37.85 10.30 17.08
N ALA A 96 38.45 10.95 16.08
CA ALA A 96 39.80 10.62 15.60
C ALA A 96 40.87 10.88 16.68
N ALA A 97 40.75 11.99 17.43
CA ALA A 97 41.63 12.28 18.56
C ALA A 97 41.53 11.22 19.67
N LEU A 98 40.39 10.54 19.77
CA LEU A 98 40.16 9.42 20.68
C LEU A 98 40.55 8.05 20.11
N GLY A 99 41.22 8.02 18.95
CA GLY A 99 41.66 6.79 18.31
C GLY A 99 40.58 6.07 17.50
N HIS A 100 39.44 6.70 17.27
CA HIS A 100 38.36 6.14 16.46
C HIS A 100 38.35 6.77 15.06
N ALA A 101 38.88 6.04 14.08
CA ALA A 101 38.88 6.47 12.68
C ALA A 101 37.44 6.56 12.15
N VAL A 102 37.09 7.72 11.59
CA VAL A 102 35.80 8.00 10.94
C VAL A 102 36.04 8.18 9.45
N ASP A 103 35.24 7.54 8.60
CA ASP A 103 35.29 7.74 7.15
C ASP A 103 34.88 9.19 6.80
N GLU A 104 35.72 9.90 6.04
CA GLU A 104 35.53 11.32 5.68
C GLU A 104 34.20 11.62 4.97
N ARG A 105 33.57 10.60 4.37
CA ARG A 105 32.29 10.73 3.68
C ARG A 105 31.11 10.79 4.64
N LEU A 106 31.24 10.25 5.86
CA LEU A 106 30.15 10.24 6.83
C LEU A 106 29.82 11.66 7.35
N PRO A 107 30.79 12.52 7.74
CA PRO A 107 30.49 13.91 8.05
C PRO A 107 29.78 14.64 6.91
N ALA A 108 30.26 14.45 5.68
CA ALA A 108 29.64 15.06 4.49
C ALA A 108 28.20 14.54 4.25
N ALA A 109 27.93 13.26 4.50
CA ALA A 109 26.58 12.70 4.42
C ALA A 109 25.62 13.33 5.45
N PHE A 110 26.13 13.58 6.66
CA PHE A 110 25.37 14.24 7.72
C PHE A 110 25.07 15.70 7.36
N ASP A 111 26.08 16.45 6.88
CA ASP A 111 25.93 17.83 6.45
C ASP A 111 24.94 17.99 5.28
N GLU A 112 25.00 17.10 4.28
CA GLU A 112 24.04 17.09 3.17
C GLU A 112 22.61 16.75 3.64
N THR A 113 22.45 15.98 4.72
CA THR A 113 21.14 15.74 5.34
C THR A 113 20.58 17.02 5.97
N SER A 114 21.39 17.74 6.75
CA SER A 114 20.97 19.03 7.32
C SER A 114 20.65 20.07 6.25
N ARG A 115 21.42 20.08 5.15
CA ARG A 115 21.12 20.91 3.98
C ARG A 115 19.79 20.51 3.32
N ALA A 116 19.52 19.22 3.17
CA ALA A 116 18.28 18.71 2.62
C ALA A 116 17.08 19.08 3.50
N ASP A 117 17.22 19.00 4.82
CA ASP A 117 16.21 19.45 5.79
C ASP A 117 15.89 20.95 5.61
N ALA A 118 16.92 21.80 5.50
CA ALA A 118 16.75 23.23 5.27
C ALA A 118 16.05 23.54 3.94
N LEU A 119 16.42 22.86 2.85
CA LEU A 119 15.75 23.00 1.55
C LEU A 119 14.30 22.52 1.59
N ALA A 120 14.04 21.40 2.28
CA ALA A 120 12.70 20.85 2.44
C ALA A 120 11.77 21.79 3.23
N ALA A 121 12.30 22.49 4.25
CA ALA A 121 11.60 23.50 5.02
C ALA A 121 11.29 24.76 4.20
N GLN A 122 12.14 25.11 3.24
CA GLN A 122 11.92 26.20 2.27
C GLN A 122 10.99 25.80 1.10
N ALA A 123 10.33 24.64 1.18
CA ALA A 123 9.50 24.07 0.11
C ALA A 123 10.24 23.83 -1.23
N ARG A 124 11.58 23.78 -1.21
CA ARG A 124 12.44 23.50 -2.38
C ARG A 124 12.61 21.99 -2.58
N ALA A 125 11.50 21.33 -2.94
CA ALA A 125 11.41 19.87 -2.97
C ALA A 125 12.42 19.19 -3.93
N PRO A 126 12.66 19.67 -5.18
CA PRO A 126 13.64 19.05 -6.07
C PRO A 126 15.06 19.12 -5.53
N GLU A 127 15.49 20.27 -4.99
CA GLU A 127 16.84 20.43 -4.45
C GLU A 127 17.03 19.65 -3.14
N ALA A 128 16.01 19.61 -2.29
CA ALA A 128 16.00 18.76 -1.10
C ALA A 128 16.17 17.28 -1.47
N LEU A 129 15.49 16.82 -2.52
CA LEU A 129 15.63 15.44 -2.99
C LEU A 129 17.06 15.12 -3.47
N LEU A 130 17.69 16.03 -4.22
CA LEU A 130 19.07 15.87 -4.67
C LEU A 130 20.05 15.80 -3.48
N ALA A 131 19.86 16.65 -2.46
CA ALA A 131 20.67 16.63 -1.25
C ALA A 131 20.48 15.33 -0.44
N TYR A 132 19.25 14.84 -0.29
CA TYR A 132 19.01 13.53 0.35
C TYR A 132 19.64 12.36 -0.42
N ASN A 133 19.57 12.36 -1.76
CA ASN A 133 20.21 11.32 -2.57
C ASN A 133 21.73 11.35 -2.36
N ARG A 134 22.34 12.54 -2.38
CA ARG A 134 23.78 12.69 -2.14
C ARG A 134 24.20 12.24 -0.74
N ALA A 135 23.40 12.54 0.29
CA ALA A 135 23.63 12.06 1.65
C ALA A 135 23.63 10.52 1.72
N ILE A 136 22.65 9.87 1.08
CA ILE A 136 22.56 8.41 1.03
C ILE A 136 23.70 7.80 0.23
N ASP A 137 24.11 8.40 -0.89
CA ASP A 137 25.21 7.92 -1.73
C ASP A 137 26.55 7.99 -0.98
N LEU A 138 26.81 9.09 -0.27
CA LEU A 138 28.00 9.27 0.57
C LEU A 138 28.03 8.26 1.71
N ALA A 139 26.91 8.09 2.42
CA ALA A 139 26.79 7.10 3.50
C ALA A 139 26.99 5.66 2.98
N THR A 140 26.34 5.31 1.86
CA THR A 140 26.48 3.98 1.24
C THR A 140 27.92 3.72 0.81
N SER A 141 28.60 4.74 0.26
CA SER A 141 30.02 4.67 -0.12
C SER A 141 30.96 4.54 1.07
N ALA A 142 30.54 4.90 2.28
CA ALA A 142 31.26 4.67 3.54
C ALA A 142 30.91 3.32 4.21
N GLY A 143 30.08 2.50 3.56
CA GLY A 143 29.58 1.24 4.09
C GLY A 143 28.32 1.38 4.96
N VAL A 144 27.74 2.59 5.06
CA VAL A 144 26.46 2.86 5.73
C VAL A 144 25.32 2.82 4.71
N GLY A 145 24.99 1.60 4.27
CA GLY A 145 23.90 1.39 3.32
C GLY A 145 23.32 -0.02 3.42
N LEU A 146 22.04 -0.15 3.12
CA LEU A 146 21.45 -1.46 2.90
C LEU A 146 22.00 -2.05 1.60
N ARG A 147 22.31 -3.35 1.61
CA ARG A 147 22.43 -4.12 0.37
C ARG A 147 21.05 -4.10 -0.29
N TRP A 148 20.81 -3.13 -1.18
CA TRP A 148 19.58 -2.98 -1.91
C TRP A 148 19.19 -4.34 -2.54
N ARG A 149 17.99 -4.82 -2.22
CA ARG A 149 17.46 -6.09 -2.76
C ARG A 149 17.13 -6.03 -4.25
N SER A 150 17.40 -4.93 -4.95
CA SER A 150 17.68 -5.03 -6.38
C SER A 150 19.00 -5.78 -6.49
N ARG A 151 18.95 -7.10 -6.75
CA ARG A 151 20.12 -7.97 -6.96
C ARG A 151 21.27 -7.11 -7.49
N PRO A 152 22.32 -6.84 -6.68
CA PRO A 152 23.44 -6.07 -7.16
C PRO A 152 23.90 -6.74 -8.45
N SER A 153 24.24 -5.94 -9.47
CA SER A 153 24.95 -6.47 -10.63
C SER A 153 26.08 -7.37 -10.11
N SER A 154 26.37 -8.47 -10.80
CA SER A 154 27.40 -9.43 -10.37
C SER A 154 28.72 -8.73 -10.00
N VAL A 155 29.03 -7.62 -10.67
CA VAL A 155 30.17 -6.73 -10.43
C VAL A 155 30.09 -6.01 -9.06
N LEU A 156 28.95 -5.41 -8.71
CA LEU A 156 28.79 -4.76 -7.40
C LEU A 156 28.80 -5.79 -6.26
N ARG A 157 28.29 -6.99 -6.53
CA ARG A 157 28.30 -8.11 -5.59
C ARG A 157 29.72 -8.60 -5.29
N ALA A 158 30.58 -8.69 -6.31
CA ALA A 158 31.99 -9.08 -6.15
C ALA A 158 32.79 -8.05 -5.35
N ARG A 159 32.60 -6.74 -5.61
CA ARG A 159 33.24 -5.67 -4.81
C ARG A 159 32.76 -5.66 -3.36
N LEU A 160 31.45 -5.80 -3.12
CA LEU A 160 30.88 -5.81 -1.78
C LEU A 160 31.07 -7.11 -0.99
N SER A 161 31.51 -8.20 -1.64
CA SER A 161 31.87 -9.46 -0.97
C SER A 161 33.34 -9.49 -0.52
N ALA A 162 34.20 -8.64 -1.09
CA ALA A 162 35.60 -8.54 -0.67
C ALA A 162 35.76 -7.77 0.65
N GLU A 163 34.83 -6.87 0.98
CA GLU A 163 34.78 -6.19 2.27
C GLU A 163 33.86 -6.96 3.22
N ALA A 164 34.40 -7.40 4.37
CA ALA A 164 33.58 -7.97 5.43
C ALA A 164 32.44 -6.98 5.77
N PRO A 165 31.17 -7.43 5.85
CA PRO A 165 30.06 -6.52 6.06
C PRO A 165 30.26 -5.78 7.38
N ARG A 166 30.58 -4.48 7.28
CA ARG A 166 30.60 -3.60 8.44
C ARG A 166 29.21 -3.66 9.07
N ARG A 167 29.16 -4.11 10.32
CA ARG A 167 27.91 -4.08 11.10
C ARG A 167 27.57 -2.62 11.37
N LEU A 168 26.45 -2.16 10.81
CA LEU A 168 25.91 -0.83 11.06
C LEU A 168 25.63 -0.68 12.56
N THR A 169 25.96 0.47 13.12
CA THR A 169 25.55 0.80 14.49
C THR A 169 24.05 1.10 14.52
N SER A 170 23.41 0.92 15.68
CA SER A 170 21.98 1.25 15.82
C SER A 170 21.68 2.74 15.55
N ALA A 171 22.65 3.62 15.79
CA ALA A 171 22.54 5.04 15.46
C ALA A 171 22.60 5.30 13.94
N GLN A 172 23.48 4.61 13.21
CA GLN A 172 23.55 4.69 11.75
C GLN A 172 22.26 4.19 11.09
N VAL A 173 21.69 3.08 11.59
CA VAL A 173 20.41 2.55 11.12
C VAL A 173 19.26 3.53 11.38
N ARG A 174 19.21 4.14 12.58
CA ARG A 174 18.20 5.16 12.92
C ARG A 174 18.32 6.41 12.04
N TRP A 175 19.55 6.88 11.79
CA TRP A 175 19.80 8.00 10.89
C TRP A 175 19.32 7.68 9.48
N LEU A 176 19.69 6.51 8.93
CA LEU A 176 19.31 6.11 7.59
C LEU A 176 17.78 5.99 7.44
N ALA A 177 17.11 5.38 8.43
CA ALA A 177 15.65 5.31 8.45
C ALA A 177 15.03 6.72 8.48
N SER A 178 15.53 7.63 9.32
CA SER A 178 15.05 9.02 9.37
C SER A 178 15.21 9.74 8.03
N VAL A 179 16.37 9.61 7.39
CA VAL A 179 16.64 10.20 6.06
C VAL A 179 15.67 9.66 5.00
N LEU A 180 15.41 8.35 5.00
CA LEU A 180 14.46 7.73 4.07
C LEU A 180 13.03 8.23 4.30
N LEU A 181 12.58 8.41 5.55
CA LEU A 181 11.26 8.96 5.85
C LEU A 181 11.11 10.40 5.36
N LYS A 182 12.16 11.21 5.55
CA LYS A 182 12.18 12.60 5.07
C LYS A 182 12.19 12.65 3.54
N ARG A 183 12.98 11.80 2.88
CA ARG A 183 13.00 11.68 1.42
C ARG A 183 11.67 11.19 0.86
N SER A 184 11.04 10.21 1.49
CA SER A 184 9.68 9.74 1.17
C SER A 184 8.66 10.88 1.22
N SER A 185 8.70 11.71 2.26
CA SER A 185 7.85 12.92 2.37
C SER A 185 8.08 13.92 1.21
N VAL A 186 9.33 14.13 0.80
CA VAL A 186 9.66 14.96 -0.38
C VAL A 186 9.08 14.35 -1.65
N TYR A 187 9.22 13.04 -1.85
CA TYR A 187 8.63 12.34 -2.99
C TYR A 187 7.10 12.43 -3.01
N SER A 188 6.41 12.30 -1.87
CA SER A 188 4.95 12.47 -1.80
C SER A 188 4.53 13.88 -2.25
N ARG A 189 5.26 14.92 -1.80
CA ARG A 189 5.02 16.32 -2.26
C ARG A 189 5.24 16.48 -3.76
N LEU A 190 6.32 15.93 -4.32
CA LEU A 190 6.58 15.96 -5.75
C LEU A 190 5.51 15.17 -6.55
N GLY A 191 5.02 14.07 -5.98
CA GLY A 191 3.91 13.30 -6.55
C GLY A 191 2.64 14.14 -6.69
N ALA A 192 2.29 14.92 -5.66
CA ALA A 192 1.18 15.87 -5.71
C ALA A 192 1.39 16.98 -6.76
N GLN A 193 2.64 17.29 -7.13
CA GLN A 193 2.99 18.21 -8.22
C GLN A 193 3.04 17.54 -9.60
N GLY A 194 2.62 16.27 -9.73
CA GLY A 194 2.54 15.55 -11.00
C GLY A 194 3.79 14.77 -11.40
N TRP A 195 4.77 14.59 -10.50
CA TRP A 195 5.95 13.77 -10.79
C TRP A 195 5.59 12.28 -10.82
N VAL A 196 5.39 11.72 -12.02
CA VAL A 196 4.83 10.38 -12.26
C VAL A 196 5.50 9.25 -11.46
N ARG A 197 6.83 9.31 -11.26
CA ARG A 197 7.58 8.26 -10.54
C ARG A 197 7.71 8.50 -9.04
N ALA A 198 7.38 9.70 -8.56
CA ALA A 198 7.61 10.08 -7.18
C ALA A 198 6.75 9.29 -6.18
N PRO A 199 5.43 9.03 -6.40
CA PRO A 199 4.63 8.24 -5.48
C PRO A 199 5.20 6.83 -5.22
N ARG A 200 5.65 6.15 -6.29
CA ARG A 200 6.28 4.83 -6.17
C ARG A 200 7.59 4.89 -5.36
N ARG A 201 8.42 5.91 -5.57
CA ARG A 201 9.66 6.10 -4.79
C ARG A 201 9.38 6.44 -3.33
N ALA A 202 8.31 7.18 -3.05
CA ALA A 202 7.86 7.45 -1.69
C ALA A 202 7.51 6.16 -0.93
N VAL A 203 6.79 5.24 -1.59
CA VAL A 203 6.46 3.91 -1.04
C VAL A 203 7.72 3.11 -0.79
N GLU A 204 8.62 3.01 -1.78
CA GLU A 204 9.88 2.27 -1.65
C GLU A 204 10.69 2.75 -0.44
N ASP A 205 10.88 4.07 -0.30
CA ASP A 205 11.61 4.66 0.82
C ASP A 205 10.96 4.38 2.19
N ALA A 206 9.64 4.51 2.27
CA ALA A 206 8.91 4.25 3.51
C ALA A 206 8.96 2.77 3.91
N GLN A 207 8.84 1.85 2.94
CA GLN A 207 9.00 0.42 3.17
C GLN A 207 10.40 0.08 3.69
N PHE A 208 11.44 0.69 3.12
CA PHE A 208 12.81 0.48 3.61
C PHE A 208 13.01 1.04 5.02
N ALA A 209 12.45 2.20 5.32
CA ALA A 209 12.50 2.76 6.66
C ALA A 209 11.84 1.83 7.69
N VAL A 210 10.67 1.24 7.37
CA VAL A 210 10.01 0.23 8.21
C VAL A 210 10.94 -0.98 8.44
N GLN A 211 11.52 -1.53 7.37
CA GLN A 211 12.43 -2.68 7.48
C GLN A 211 13.66 -2.37 8.35
N LEU A 212 14.24 -1.17 8.24
CA LEU A 212 15.33 -0.74 9.10
C LEU A 212 14.90 -0.66 10.56
N CYS A 213 13.74 -0.07 10.84
CA CYS A 213 13.22 0.04 12.19
C CYS A 213 12.92 -1.34 12.80
N GLU A 214 12.38 -2.27 12.03
CA GLU A 214 12.15 -3.66 12.47
C GLU A 214 13.45 -4.43 12.70
N SER A 215 14.50 -4.16 11.90
CA SER A 215 15.81 -4.80 12.09
C SER A 215 16.51 -4.39 13.38
N LEU A 216 16.20 -3.20 13.91
CA LEU A 216 16.71 -2.74 15.20
C LEU A 216 16.10 -3.50 16.37
N TYR A 217 14.89 -4.06 16.20
CA TYR A 217 14.10 -4.70 17.25
C TYR A 217 13.39 -5.93 16.70
N PRO A 218 14.08 -7.09 16.59
CA PRO A 218 13.39 -8.34 16.36
C PRO A 218 12.35 -8.55 17.45
N ALA A 219 11.15 -8.98 17.06
CA ALA A 219 9.98 -9.07 17.93
C ALA A 219 10.33 -9.77 19.27
N GLY A 220 10.17 -9.04 20.39
CA GLY A 220 10.34 -9.57 21.75
C GLY A 220 11.48 -8.99 22.61
N GLN A 221 12.26 -8.02 22.12
CA GLN A 221 13.40 -7.45 22.87
C GLN A 221 13.36 -5.92 23.04
N SER A 222 12.21 -5.35 23.44
CA SER A 222 12.18 -3.93 23.82
C SER A 222 12.68 -3.76 25.26
N THR A 223 13.81 -3.09 25.45
CA THR A 223 14.28 -2.66 26.77
C THR A 223 13.69 -1.28 27.08
N ALA A 224 13.10 -1.14 28.27
CA ALA A 224 12.32 0.05 28.66
C ALA A 224 13.04 1.40 28.46
N ALA A 225 14.38 1.44 28.55
CA ALA A 225 15.17 2.67 28.43
C ALA A 225 15.41 3.14 26.97
N SER A 226 15.19 2.29 25.96
CA SER A 226 15.36 2.65 24.54
C SER A 226 14.04 2.74 23.75
N ALA A 227 12.93 2.40 24.40
CA ALA A 227 11.62 2.26 23.79
C ALA A 227 11.10 3.59 23.19
N GLY A 228 11.09 4.68 23.96
CA GLY A 228 10.38 5.92 23.55
C GLY A 228 10.79 6.51 22.20
N PHE A 229 12.09 6.70 21.94
CA PHE A 229 12.54 7.29 20.67
C PHE A 229 12.40 6.32 19.49
N VAL A 230 12.67 5.03 19.70
CA VAL A 230 12.64 4.07 18.60
C VAL A 230 11.22 3.69 18.25
N ASP A 231 10.34 3.55 19.23
CA ASP A 231 8.91 3.36 19.01
C ASP A 231 8.35 4.56 18.22
N SER A 232 8.78 5.78 18.54
CA SER A 232 8.43 6.97 17.74
C SER A 232 8.89 6.87 16.29
N LEU A 233 10.15 6.51 16.02
CA LEU A 233 10.65 6.37 14.64
C LEU A 233 9.92 5.24 13.88
N ARG A 234 9.60 4.14 14.56
CA ARG A 234 8.86 3.02 14.00
C ARG A 234 7.43 3.41 13.65
N SER A 235 6.73 4.11 14.55
CA SER A 235 5.41 4.68 14.28
C SER A 235 5.45 5.66 13.11
N MET A 236 6.44 6.57 13.07
CA MET A 236 6.63 7.48 11.94
C MET A 236 6.86 6.74 10.61
N ALA A 237 7.53 5.58 10.65
CA ALA A 237 7.77 4.78 9.45
C ALA A 237 6.50 4.11 8.91
N TRP A 238 5.71 3.49 9.79
CA TRP A 238 4.41 2.92 9.41
C TRP A 238 3.40 3.97 8.95
N GLU A 239 3.41 5.13 9.62
CA GLU A 239 2.62 6.27 9.19
C GLU A 239 3.01 6.70 7.78
N ARG A 240 4.29 6.98 7.54
CA ARG A 240 4.76 7.42 6.22
C ARG A 240 4.45 6.40 5.13
N LEU A 241 4.53 5.11 5.46
CA LEU A 241 4.19 4.02 4.56
C LEU A 241 2.71 4.03 4.18
N ALA A 242 1.82 4.20 5.15
CA ALA A 242 0.37 4.31 4.91
C ALA A 242 0.06 5.49 3.99
N GLU A 243 0.61 6.67 4.27
CA GLU A 243 0.42 7.87 3.45
C GLU A 243 0.94 7.70 2.02
N ALA A 244 2.08 7.02 1.86
CA ALA A 244 2.65 6.77 0.53
C ALA A 244 1.75 5.82 -0.28
N HIS A 245 1.17 4.79 0.34
CA HIS A 245 0.22 3.88 -0.32
C HIS A 245 -1.11 4.58 -0.67
N GLU A 246 -1.57 5.52 0.15
CA GLU A 246 -2.70 6.39 -0.23
C GLU A 246 -2.37 7.21 -1.47
N GLY A 247 -1.18 7.81 -1.51
CA GLY A 247 -0.68 8.56 -2.66
C GLY A 247 -0.60 7.74 -3.95
N THR A 248 -0.42 6.42 -3.88
CA THR A 248 -0.47 5.51 -5.04
C THR A 248 -1.83 4.86 -5.27
N SER A 249 -2.85 5.20 -4.48
CA SER A 249 -4.18 4.55 -4.48
C SER A 249 -4.15 3.04 -4.17
N SER A 250 -3.11 2.56 -3.50
CA SER A 250 -2.99 1.17 -3.03
C SER A 250 -3.72 1.00 -1.69
N ILE A 251 -5.07 1.09 -1.71
CA ILE A 251 -5.88 1.19 -0.48
C ILE A 251 -5.76 -0.04 0.44
N ASP A 252 -5.68 -1.26 -0.12
CA ASP A 252 -5.47 -2.49 0.67
C ASP A 252 -4.16 -2.43 1.48
N GLU A 253 -3.08 -1.93 0.86
CA GLU A 253 -1.76 -1.80 1.50
C GLU A 253 -1.73 -0.65 2.52
N ALA A 254 -2.41 0.45 2.23
CA ALA A 254 -2.59 1.56 3.17
C ALA A 254 -3.35 1.11 4.43
N ILE A 255 -4.41 0.30 4.28
CA ILE A 255 -5.15 -0.30 5.40
C ILE A 255 -4.21 -1.12 6.28
N ALA A 256 -3.41 -2.02 5.69
CA ALA A 256 -2.47 -2.85 6.45
C ALA A 256 -1.43 -2.01 7.22
N ALA A 257 -0.92 -0.94 6.60
CA ALA A 257 0.03 -0.05 7.25
C ALA A 257 -0.59 0.75 8.42
N TYR A 258 -1.82 1.28 8.26
CA TYR A 258 -2.54 1.94 9.36
C TYR A 258 -2.90 0.99 10.50
N GLU A 259 -3.29 -0.25 10.20
CA GLU A 259 -3.51 -1.26 11.25
C GLU A 259 -2.25 -1.51 12.06
N ARG A 260 -1.09 -1.65 11.41
CA ARG A 260 0.19 -1.79 12.10
C ARG A 260 0.56 -0.56 12.92
N LEU A 261 0.32 0.64 12.38
CA LEU A 261 0.54 1.88 13.10
C LEU A 261 -0.29 1.97 14.38
N LEU A 262 -1.60 1.71 14.30
CA LEU A 262 -2.52 1.82 15.43
C LEU A 262 -2.35 0.67 16.44
N GLN A 263 -1.79 -0.47 16.02
CA GLN A 263 -1.33 -1.51 16.94
C GLN A 263 -0.12 -1.07 17.77
N LEU A 264 0.80 -0.30 17.18
CA LEU A 264 1.98 0.23 17.88
C LEU A 264 1.63 1.42 18.77
N GLU A 265 0.78 2.31 18.28
CA GLU A 265 0.47 3.58 18.91
C GLU A 265 -1.04 3.87 18.88
N PRO A 266 -1.83 3.19 19.74
CA PRO A 266 -3.27 3.43 19.84
C PRO A 266 -3.57 4.89 20.23
N PRO A 267 -4.67 5.50 19.75
CA PRO A 267 -4.96 6.91 20.02
C PRO A 267 -5.15 7.24 21.50
N LEU A 268 -5.56 6.26 22.31
CA LEU A 268 -5.79 6.38 23.75
C LEU A 268 -4.60 5.86 24.58
N SER A 269 -3.42 5.66 23.98
CA SER A 269 -2.27 5.16 24.74
C SER A 269 -1.77 6.19 25.76
N ALA A 270 -1.59 5.73 27.00
CA ALA A 270 -1.10 6.56 28.09
C ALA A 270 0.32 7.06 27.78
N GLY A 271 0.51 8.38 27.75
CA GLY A 271 1.81 9.01 27.48
C GLY A 271 1.94 9.64 26.09
N LEU A 272 0.94 9.50 25.20
CA LEU A 272 0.91 10.29 23.97
C LEU A 272 0.64 11.76 24.26
N ALA A 273 1.37 12.63 23.58
CA ALA A 273 1.03 14.04 23.54
C ALA A 273 -0.36 14.22 22.90
N PRO A 274 -1.21 15.15 23.38
CA PRO A 274 -2.58 15.32 22.87
C PRO A 274 -2.67 15.51 21.36
N ALA A 275 -1.71 16.22 20.76
CA ALA A 275 -1.65 16.40 19.31
C ALA A 275 -1.39 15.08 18.55
N VAL A 276 -0.57 14.20 19.10
CA VAL A 276 -0.28 12.88 18.51
C VAL A 276 -1.49 11.96 18.69
N ALA A 277 -2.11 11.95 19.88
CA ALA A 277 -3.34 11.21 20.15
C ALA A 277 -4.48 11.60 19.18
N ALA A 278 -4.72 12.90 19.00
CA ALA A 278 -5.70 13.40 18.04
C ALA A 278 -5.39 12.95 16.60
N LYS A 279 -4.12 13.02 16.19
CA LYS A 279 -3.68 12.55 14.88
C LYS A 279 -3.92 11.05 14.68
N ARG A 280 -3.65 10.22 15.70
CA ARG A 280 -3.96 8.77 15.66
C ARG A 280 -5.46 8.53 15.57
N GLY A 281 -6.28 9.33 16.25
CA GLY A 281 -7.75 9.28 16.13
C GLY A 281 -8.22 9.55 14.71
N VAL A 282 -7.67 10.58 14.04
CA VAL A 282 -7.97 10.86 12.62
C VAL A 282 -7.54 9.69 11.72
N GLN A 283 -6.38 9.11 11.97
CA GLN A 283 -5.89 7.95 11.21
C GLN A 283 -6.76 6.69 11.41
N GLU A 284 -7.34 6.50 12.60
CA GLU A 284 -8.34 5.45 12.84
C GLU A 284 -9.62 5.69 12.03
N VAL A 285 -10.11 6.93 11.94
CA VAL A 285 -11.26 7.27 11.08
C VAL A 285 -10.95 7.01 9.60
N ILE A 286 -9.76 7.39 9.13
CA ILE A 286 -9.30 7.12 7.76
C ILE A 286 -9.29 5.61 7.49
N LEU A 287 -8.71 4.82 8.40
CA LEU A 287 -8.68 3.36 8.31
C LEU A 287 -10.10 2.77 8.20
N LEU A 288 -11.04 3.18 9.05
CA LEU A 288 -12.43 2.71 9.02
C LEU A 288 -13.12 3.09 7.70
N THR A 289 -12.85 4.31 7.20
CA THR A 289 -13.39 4.79 5.93
C THR A 289 -12.88 3.97 4.75
N HIS A 290 -11.57 3.69 4.69
CA HIS A 290 -10.96 2.84 3.66
C HIS A 290 -11.51 1.42 3.69
N LYS A 291 -11.65 0.82 4.89
CA LYS A 291 -12.24 -0.52 5.05
C LYS A 291 -13.68 -0.57 4.52
N ARG A 292 -14.52 0.38 4.91
CA ARG A 292 -15.91 0.45 4.44
C ARG A 292 -16.00 0.71 2.93
N GLY A 293 -15.17 1.59 2.39
CA GLY A 293 -15.10 1.86 0.96
C GLY A 293 -14.71 0.62 0.16
N LEU A 294 -13.72 -0.13 0.64
CA LEU A 294 -13.26 -1.38 0.05
C LEU A 294 -14.31 -2.50 0.15
N GLU A 295 -15.02 -2.60 1.27
CA GLU A 295 -16.15 -3.53 1.40
C GLU A 295 -17.28 -3.18 0.43
N GLY A 296 -17.58 -1.89 0.27
CA GLY A 296 -18.56 -1.39 -0.69
C GLY A 296 -18.20 -1.72 -2.14
N THR A 297 -16.95 -1.49 -2.54
CA THR A 297 -16.47 -1.83 -3.91
C THR A 297 -16.49 -3.35 -4.14
N ARG A 298 -16.13 -4.16 -3.13
CA ARG A 298 -16.22 -5.62 -3.18
C ARG A 298 -17.67 -6.10 -3.27
N ALA A 299 -18.58 -5.50 -2.52
CA ALA A 299 -20.02 -5.80 -2.58
C ALA A 299 -20.61 -5.44 -3.95
N LEU A 300 -20.28 -4.26 -4.48
CA LEU A 300 -20.67 -3.85 -5.83
C LEU A 300 -20.11 -4.82 -6.88
N GLY A 301 -18.85 -5.22 -6.76
CA GLY A 301 -18.23 -6.19 -7.65
C GLY A 301 -18.91 -7.56 -7.62
N ARG A 302 -19.36 -8.03 -6.43
CA ARG A 302 -20.19 -9.23 -6.32
C ARG A 302 -21.56 -9.04 -6.98
N GLY A 303 -22.25 -7.94 -6.69
CA GLY A 303 -23.56 -7.64 -7.28
C GLY A 303 -23.52 -7.52 -8.80
N LEU A 304 -22.47 -6.91 -9.37
CA LEU A 304 -22.28 -6.83 -10.82
C LEU A 304 -22.00 -8.20 -11.44
N ARG A 305 -21.23 -9.07 -10.77
CA ARG A 305 -21.04 -10.46 -11.22
C ARG A 305 -22.34 -11.23 -11.16
N GLU A 306 -23.07 -11.19 -10.05
CA GLU A 306 -24.35 -11.87 -9.90
C GLU A 306 -25.40 -11.37 -10.91
N ALA A 307 -25.50 -10.07 -11.12
CA ALA A 307 -26.36 -9.47 -12.14
C ALA A 307 -25.94 -9.87 -13.55
N GLY A 308 -24.64 -9.93 -13.82
CA GLY A 308 -24.08 -10.44 -15.06
C GLY A 308 -24.43 -11.91 -15.30
N ASP A 309 -24.32 -12.74 -14.27
CA ASP A 309 -24.61 -14.16 -14.29
C ASP A 309 -26.10 -14.42 -14.48
N ALA A 310 -26.96 -13.69 -13.76
CA ALA A 310 -28.41 -13.71 -13.94
C ALA A 310 -28.82 -13.24 -15.33
N GLY A 311 -28.15 -12.20 -15.86
CA GLY A 311 -28.30 -11.75 -17.24
C GLY A 311 -27.94 -12.84 -18.24
N ARG A 312 -26.81 -13.54 -18.05
CA ARG A 312 -26.40 -14.68 -18.89
C ARG A 312 -27.43 -15.81 -18.85
N LYS A 313 -27.88 -16.21 -17.65
CA LYS A 313 -28.91 -17.24 -17.48
C LYS A 313 -30.22 -16.89 -18.20
N ARG A 314 -30.68 -15.63 -18.09
CA ARG A 314 -31.89 -15.17 -18.79
C ARG A 314 -31.76 -15.20 -20.31
N VAL A 315 -30.62 -14.79 -20.85
CA VAL A 315 -30.36 -14.83 -22.31
C VAL A 315 -30.28 -16.27 -22.81
N VAL A 316 -29.61 -17.15 -22.06
CA VAL A 316 -29.54 -18.59 -22.41
C VAL A 316 -30.92 -19.23 -22.36
N ALA A 317 -31.71 -18.99 -21.31
CA ALA A 317 -33.07 -19.50 -21.18
C ALA A 317 -33.96 -19.06 -22.35
N ARG A 318 -33.99 -17.76 -22.66
CA ARG A 318 -34.73 -17.25 -23.82
C ARG A 318 -34.24 -17.86 -25.13
N GLY A 319 -32.92 -18.00 -25.29
CA GLY A 319 -32.35 -18.65 -26.47
C GLY A 319 -32.85 -20.09 -26.63
N ILE A 320 -32.92 -20.86 -25.54
CA ILE A 320 -33.47 -22.22 -25.56
C ILE A 320 -34.95 -22.20 -25.93
N ASP A 321 -35.75 -21.32 -25.32
CA ASP A 321 -37.18 -21.18 -25.62
C ASP A 321 -37.41 -20.86 -27.12
N ASP A 322 -36.61 -19.95 -27.69
CA ASP A 322 -36.67 -19.58 -29.11
C ASP A 322 -36.31 -20.78 -30.01
N VAL A 323 -35.31 -21.59 -29.63
CA VAL A 323 -34.95 -22.83 -30.35
C VAL A 323 -36.06 -23.87 -30.27
N GLU A 324 -36.75 -23.98 -29.14
CA GLU A 324 -37.92 -24.88 -29.01
C GLU A 324 -39.12 -24.40 -29.83
N VAL A 325 -39.35 -23.09 -29.94
CA VAL A 325 -40.34 -22.53 -30.85
C VAL A 325 -39.98 -22.87 -32.30
N LEU A 326 -38.72 -22.68 -32.70
CA LEU A 326 -38.23 -23.03 -34.04
C LEU A 326 -38.42 -24.52 -34.33
N ARG A 327 -38.10 -25.40 -33.37
CA ARG A 327 -38.33 -26.85 -33.48
C ARG A 327 -39.79 -27.16 -33.78
N ARG A 328 -40.73 -26.59 -33.02
CA ARG A 328 -42.17 -26.81 -33.23
C ARG A 328 -42.67 -26.33 -34.58
N VAL A 329 -42.13 -25.21 -35.08
CA VAL A 329 -42.46 -24.69 -36.42
C VAL A 329 -41.95 -25.63 -37.51
N VAL A 330 -40.67 -26.02 -37.44
CA VAL A 330 -40.04 -26.93 -38.41
C VAL A 330 -40.71 -28.30 -38.41
N GLU A 331 -41.04 -28.86 -37.25
CA GLU A 331 -41.78 -30.12 -37.14
C GLU A 331 -43.17 -30.02 -37.80
N ARG A 332 -43.90 -28.93 -37.53
CA ARG A 332 -45.21 -28.68 -38.14
C ARG A 332 -45.12 -28.60 -39.66
N ASP A 333 -44.16 -27.86 -40.19
CA ASP A 333 -43.97 -27.70 -41.64
C ASP A 333 -43.57 -29.02 -42.30
N LEU A 334 -42.67 -29.78 -41.68
CA LEU A 334 -42.28 -31.10 -42.17
C LEU A 334 -43.45 -32.10 -42.12
N ASP A 335 -44.30 -32.05 -41.09
CA ASP A 335 -45.52 -32.86 -41.01
C ASP A 335 -46.52 -32.46 -42.11
N THR A 336 -46.62 -31.16 -42.44
CA THR A 336 -47.44 -30.68 -43.55
C THR A 336 -46.91 -31.19 -44.89
N VAL A 337 -45.60 -31.06 -45.14
CA VAL A 337 -44.96 -31.57 -46.38
C VAL A 337 -45.10 -33.09 -46.48
N GLU A 338 -44.89 -33.81 -45.38
CA GLU A 338 -45.06 -35.26 -45.34
C GLU A 338 -46.51 -35.67 -45.61
N ARG A 339 -47.49 -34.94 -45.07
CA ARG A 339 -48.91 -35.16 -45.35
C ARG A 339 -49.24 -34.94 -46.82
N ILE A 340 -48.74 -33.84 -47.42
CA ILE A 340 -48.92 -33.55 -48.85
C ILE A 340 -48.29 -34.66 -49.69
N ALA A 341 -47.07 -35.08 -49.37
CA ALA A 341 -46.37 -36.16 -50.06
C ALA A 341 -47.14 -37.49 -49.95
N ARG A 342 -47.69 -37.83 -48.78
CA ARG A 342 -48.54 -39.02 -48.58
C ARG A 342 -49.86 -38.94 -49.38
N VAL A 343 -50.49 -37.77 -49.45
CA VAL A 343 -51.72 -37.58 -50.24
C VAL A 343 -51.41 -37.71 -51.74
N ALA A 344 -50.30 -37.13 -52.22
CA ALA A 344 -49.83 -37.29 -53.59
C ALA A 344 -49.53 -38.76 -53.92
N ALA A 345 -48.85 -39.46 -53.00
CA ALA A 345 -48.60 -40.91 -53.09
C ALA A 345 -49.89 -41.72 -53.26
N ARG A 346 -50.90 -41.42 -52.44
CA ARG A 346 -52.20 -42.11 -52.46
C ARG A 346 -52.97 -41.81 -53.74
N ARG A 347 -52.94 -40.57 -54.25
CA ARG A 347 -53.58 -40.20 -55.52
C ARG A 347 -52.95 -40.92 -56.70
N GLN A 348 -51.62 -41.10 -56.71
CA GLN A 348 -50.93 -41.86 -57.76
C GLN A 348 -51.18 -43.37 -57.71
N ARG A 349 -51.65 -43.91 -56.58
CA ARG A 349 -52.04 -45.32 -56.43
C ARG A 349 -53.46 -45.62 -56.90
N LEU A 350 -54.29 -44.59 -57.13
CA LEU A 350 -55.63 -44.78 -57.69
C LEU A 350 -55.51 -44.82 -59.21
N PRO A 351 -55.99 -45.88 -59.89
CA PRO A 351 -56.00 -45.91 -61.35
C PRO A 351 -56.87 -44.75 -61.86
N PRO A 352 -56.44 -44.00 -62.90
CA PRO A 352 -57.20 -42.89 -63.44
C PRO A 352 -58.59 -43.39 -63.87
N PRO A 353 -59.69 -42.76 -63.39
CA PRO A 353 -61.03 -43.20 -63.75
C PRO A 353 -61.26 -42.90 -65.24
N GLY A 354 -61.32 -43.95 -66.07
CA GLY A 354 -61.75 -43.86 -67.47
C GLY A 354 -60.78 -44.40 -68.53
N TRP A 355 -59.64 -44.99 -68.19
CA TRP A 355 -58.74 -45.56 -69.20
C TRP A 355 -59.05 -47.03 -69.46
N GLY A 356 -59.93 -47.25 -70.45
CA GLY A 356 -60.11 -48.53 -71.09
C GLY A 356 -58.80 -49.01 -71.71
N SER A 357 -58.42 -50.22 -71.33
CA SER A 357 -57.28 -51.00 -71.79
C SER A 357 -57.13 -51.04 -73.31
N ALA A 358 -55.98 -50.63 -73.83
CA ALA A 358 -55.35 -51.26 -74.99
C ALA A 358 -53.90 -50.79 -75.17
N GLY A 359 -52.96 -51.57 -74.63
CA GLY A 359 -51.64 -51.71 -75.24
C GLY A 359 -50.52 -50.79 -74.75
N ARG A 360 -49.57 -51.43 -74.05
CA ARG A 360 -48.14 -51.11 -74.03
C ARG A 360 -47.76 -49.83 -73.24
N GLY A 361 -47.60 -50.01 -71.92
CA GLY A 361 -47.02 -48.99 -71.05
C GLY A 361 -46.84 -49.39 -69.58
N GLU A 362 -46.54 -50.66 -69.25
CA GLU A 362 -46.30 -51.11 -67.85
C GLU A 362 -45.12 -50.38 -67.16
N GLU A 363 -44.23 -49.74 -67.90
CA GLU A 363 -43.10 -48.99 -67.34
C GLU A 363 -43.52 -47.66 -66.66
N SER A 364 -44.66 -47.07 -67.02
CA SER A 364 -45.06 -45.74 -66.52
C SER A 364 -45.67 -45.77 -65.11
N GLU A 365 -46.36 -46.84 -64.71
CA GLU A 365 -46.96 -46.96 -63.37
C GLU A 365 -45.90 -47.20 -62.28
N THR A 366 -44.88 -48.01 -62.59
CA THR A 366 -43.77 -48.25 -61.65
C THR A 366 -42.92 -47.00 -61.41
N GLN A 367 -42.84 -46.10 -62.39
CA GLN A 367 -42.09 -44.85 -62.28
C GLN A 367 -42.75 -43.84 -61.34
N GLY A 368 -44.09 -43.72 -61.37
CA GLY A 368 -44.85 -42.85 -60.46
C GLY A 368 -44.70 -43.26 -58.98
N MET A 369 -44.85 -44.55 -58.69
CA MET A 369 -44.67 -45.10 -57.34
C MET A 369 -43.26 -44.84 -56.78
N ARG A 370 -42.22 -45.05 -57.61
CA ARG A 370 -40.82 -44.81 -57.23
C ARG A 370 -40.53 -43.33 -56.93
N MET A 371 -41.16 -42.40 -57.65
CA MET A 371 -41.00 -40.96 -57.39
C MET A 371 -41.63 -40.55 -56.05
N SER A 372 -42.77 -41.13 -55.70
CA SER A 372 -43.42 -40.85 -54.42
C SER A 372 -42.66 -41.43 -53.22
N GLU A 373 -42.03 -42.60 -53.35
CA GLU A 373 -41.21 -43.20 -52.29
C GLU A 373 -39.92 -42.39 -52.07
N ARG A 374 -39.30 -41.91 -53.14
CA ARG A 374 -38.14 -40.99 -53.07
C ARG A 374 -38.52 -39.68 -52.37
N ALA A 375 -39.65 -39.07 -52.72
CA ALA A 375 -40.09 -37.84 -52.06
C ALA A 375 -40.29 -38.02 -50.54
N LEU A 376 -40.84 -39.15 -50.09
CA LEU A 376 -40.95 -39.45 -48.67
C LEU A 376 -39.59 -39.71 -48.00
N ALA A 377 -38.66 -40.36 -48.70
CA ALA A 377 -37.29 -40.57 -48.22
C ALA A 377 -36.52 -39.24 -48.08
N ASP A 378 -36.71 -38.31 -49.01
CA ASP A 378 -36.11 -36.98 -48.99
C ASP A 378 -36.66 -36.16 -47.82
N VAL A 379 -37.99 -36.19 -47.58
CA VAL A 379 -38.60 -35.51 -46.42
C VAL A 379 -38.07 -36.07 -45.09
N ARG A 380 -37.86 -37.38 -44.99
CA ARG A 380 -37.23 -37.99 -43.80
C ARG A 380 -35.78 -37.54 -43.62
N THR A 381 -35.03 -37.43 -44.72
CA THR A 381 -33.65 -36.91 -44.70
C THR A 381 -33.61 -35.45 -44.25
N LEU A 382 -34.49 -34.61 -44.80
CA LEU A 382 -34.65 -33.20 -44.40
C LEU A 382 -35.01 -33.08 -42.91
N ARG A 383 -35.93 -33.91 -42.41
CA ARG A 383 -36.27 -33.98 -40.98
C ARG A 383 -35.04 -34.29 -40.12
N LYS A 384 -34.23 -35.27 -40.51
CA LYS A 384 -33.02 -35.66 -39.77
C LYS A 384 -31.97 -34.53 -39.76
N ILE A 385 -31.76 -33.87 -40.90
CA ILE A 385 -30.82 -32.74 -41.01
C ILE A 385 -31.30 -31.56 -40.16
N ALA A 386 -32.56 -31.15 -40.33
CA ALA A 386 -33.12 -30.01 -39.60
C ALA A 386 -33.11 -30.23 -38.09
N MET A 387 -33.46 -31.42 -37.60
CA MET A 387 -33.37 -31.74 -36.18
C MET A 387 -31.92 -31.81 -35.68
N GLY A 388 -31.00 -32.29 -36.53
CA GLY A 388 -29.56 -32.27 -36.24
C GLY A 388 -29.01 -30.86 -36.05
N ASP A 389 -29.41 -29.91 -36.90
CA ASP A 389 -28.95 -28.52 -36.83
C ASP A 389 -29.60 -27.76 -35.66
N ILE A 390 -30.88 -28.00 -35.36
CA ILE A 390 -31.55 -27.46 -34.16
C ILE A 390 -30.87 -27.97 -32.88
N ASN A 391 -30.50 -29.25 -32.83
CA ASN A 391 -29.76 -29.81 -31.69
C ASN A 391 -28.35 -29.20 -31.56
N ARG A 392 -27.67 -28.94 -32.69
CA ARG A 392 -26.37 -28.24 -32.67
C ARG A 392 -26.50 -26.81 -32.16
N LEU A 393 -27.52 -26.08 -32.60
CA LEU A 393 -27.82 -24.72 -32.15
C LEU A 393 -28.11 -24.69 -30.64
N GLN A 394 -28.94 -25.61 -30.15
CA GLN A 394 -29.24 -25.77 -28.71
C GLN A 394 -27.97 -26.05 -27.90
N MET A 395 -27.10 -26.95 -28.41
CA MET A 395 -25.82 -27.24 -27.76
C MET A 395 -24.83 -26.06 -27.81
N GLN A 396 -24.84 -25.25 -28.87
CA GLN A 396 -24.02 -24.03 -28.97
C GLN A 396 -24.47 -22.95 -27.97
N ILE A 397 -25.79 -22.78 -27.79
CA ILE A 397 -26.36 -21.88 -26.77
C ILE A 397 -26.01 -22.36 -25.36
N LEU A 398 -26.11 -23.67 -25.10
CA LEU A 398 -25.76 -24.27 -23.81
C LEU A 398 -24.25 -24.22 -23.50
N ARG A 399 -23.40 -24.35 -24.53
CA ARG A 399 -21.93 -24.28 -24.40
C ARG A 399 -21.38 -22.86 -24.31
N GLY A 400 -22.20 -21.83 -24.57
CA GLY A 400 -21.80 -20.43 -24.45
C GLY A 400 -20.68 -20.02 -25.41
N ASP A 401 -20.79 -20.40 -26.69
CA ASP A 401 -19.70 -20.29 -27.67
C ASP A 401 -19.35 -18.82 -28.06
N PRO A 402 -18.09 -18.54 -28.45
CA PRO A 402 -17.43 -17.24 -28.41
C PRO A 402 -17.88 -16.25 -29.49
N PHE A 403 -18.80 -16.59 -30.39
CA PHE A 403 -19.35 -15.63 -31.34
C PHE A 403 -20.24 -14.57 -30.64
N VAL A 404 -20.96 -14.99 -29.59
CA VAL A 404 -21.70 -14.09 -28.70
C VAL A 404 -20.74 -13.29 -27.80
N ALA A 405 -19.59 -13.87 -27.44
CA ALA A 405 -18.52 -13.17 -26.75
C ALA A 405 -17.80 -12.14 -27.67
N PHE A 406 -17.62 -12.46 -28.95
CA PHE A 406 -17.07 -11.58 -29.99
C PHE A 406 -17.98 -10.38 -30.24
N LEU A 407 -19.29 -10.59 -30.43
CA LEU A 407 -20.27 -9.50 -30.54
C LEU A 407 -20.29 -8.62 -29.28
N ARG A 408 -20.13 -9.21 -28.08
CA ARG A 408 -19.97 -8.48 -26.81
C ARG A 408 -18.68 -7.68 -26.72
N ASN A 409 -17.55 -8.25 -27.15
CA ASN A 409 -16.25 -7.59 -27.12
C ASN A 409 -16.18 -6.43 -28.13
N SER A 410 -16.79 -6.60 -29.30
CA SER A 410 -16.92 -5.55 -30.32
C SER A 410 -17.84 -4.40 -29.85
N LEU A 411 -18.92 -4.69 -29.12
CA LEU A 411 -19.78 -3.68 -28.48
C LEU A 411 -19.15 -3.06 -27.22
N GLY A 412 -18.33 -3.81 -26.48
CA GLY A 412 -17.56 -3.34 -25.33
C GLY A 412 -16.42 -2.40 -25.72
N ALA A 413 -15.73 -2.69 -26.83
CA ALA A 413 -14.70 -1.81 -27.40
C ALA A 413 -15.30 -0.51 -27.94
N ALA A 414 -16.54 -0.54 -28.48
CA ALA A 414 -17.27 0.67 -28.88
C ALA A 414 -17.71 1.54 -27.69
N ARG A 415 -17.91 0.94 -26.50
CA ARG A 415 -18.24 1.65 -25.25
C ARG A 415 -17.03 2.19 -24.48
N GLN A 416 -15.81 1.76 -24.80
CA GLN A 416 -14.59 2.20 -24.11
C GLN A 416 -14.00 3.53 -24.61
N ARG A 417 -14.68 4.25 -25.52
CA ARG A 417 -14.36 5.66 -25.78
C ARG A 417 -15.12 6.58 -24.79
N ARG A 418 -14.48 6.74 -23.62
CA ARG A 418 -14.63 7.74 -22.53
C ARG A 418 -15.66 7.47 -21.41
N PRO A 419 -15.46 8.06 -20.20
CA PRO A 419 -14.23 8.54 -19.55
C PRO A 419 -13.80 7.60 -18.39
N SER A 420 -12.61 7.84 -17.83
CA SER A 420 -12.04 7.10 -16.70
C SER A 420 -13.04 6.93 -15.54
N PRO A 421 -13.01 5.78 -14.83
CA PRO A 421 -13.84 5.60 -13.65
C PRO A 421 -13.45 6.64 -12.61
N ILE A 422 -14.41 7.48 -12.23
CA ILE A 422 -14.32 8.37 -11.09
C ILE A 422 -13.98 7.51 -9.87
N SER A 423 -12.82 7.78 -9.26
CA SER A 423 -12.39 7.17 -8.01
C SER A 423 -13.45 7.45 -6.93
N PRO A 424 -14.00 6.44 -6.24
CA PRO A 424 -14.91 6.70 -5.15
C PRO A 424 -14.12 7.20 -3.93
N ASN A 425 -14.43 8.41 -3.48
CA ASN A 425 -14.22 8.91 -2.12
C ASN A 425 -12.79 9.13 -1.56
N THR A 426 -11.73 9.03 -2.36
CA THR A 426 -10.37 9.44 -1.92
C THR A 426 -10.32 10.93 -1.55
N GLU A 427 -11.12 11.77 -2.22
CA GLU A 427 -11.19 13.21 -1.94
C GLU A 427 -11.70 13.52 -0.54
N GLN A 428 -12.63 12.74 0.03
CA GLN A 428 -13.20 13.03 1.36
C GLN A 428 -12.23 12.75 2.51
N ALA A 429 -11.43 11.68 2.39
CA ALA A 429 -10.39 11.35 3.38
C ALA A 429 -9.21 12.32 3.30
N LEU A 430 -8.76 12.66 2.08
CA LEU A 430 -7.72 13.68 1.86
C LEU A 430 -8.19 15.05 2.34
N TRP A 431 -9.46 15.40 2.10
CA TRP A 431 -10.06 16.66 2.55
C TRP A 431 -10.17 16.73 4.08
N LEU A 432 -10.62 15.67 4.75
CA LEU A 432 -10.70 15.61 6.23
C LEU A 432 -9.33 15.81 6.86
N ARG A 433 -8.31 15.12 6.32
CA ARG A 433 -6.92 15.28 6.75
C ARG A 433 -6.43 16.72 6.54
N GLU A 434 -6.68 17.28 5.36
CA GLU A 434 -6.37 18.67 5.06
C GLU A 434 -7.01 19.59 6.10
N GLN A 435 -8.31 19.44 6.42
CA GLN A 435 -8.99 20.28 7.43
C GLN A 435 -8.32 20.25 8.82
N PHE A 436 -7.78 19.12 9.26
CA PHE A 436 -7.02 19.03 10.51
C PHE A 436 -5.62 19.68 10.40
N GLU A 437 -4.96 19.54 9.25
CA GLU A 437 -3.63 20.11 8.99
C GLU A 437 -3.68 21.66 8.91
N ILE A 438 -4.70 22.24 8.27
CA ILE A 438 -4.95 23.71 8.25
C ILE A 438 -5.63 24.24 9.52
N GLY A 439 -6.03 23.38 10.46
CA GLY A 439 -6.58 23.77 11.75
C GLY A 439 -8.05 24.24 11.73
N ALA A 440 -8.81 23.84 10.71
CA ALA A 440 -10.24 24.15 10.55
C ALA A 440 -11.14 23.31 11.49
N LEU A 441 -10.63 22.21 12.05
CA LEU A 441 -11.32 21.39 13.06
C LEU A 441 -10.63 21.56 14.44
N PRO A 442 -11.40 21.64 15.56
CA PRO A 442 -10.83 21.74 16.90
C PRO A 442 -9.93 20.53 17.22
N ARG A 443 -8.76 20.77 17.81
CA ARG A 443 -7.81 19.72 18.26
C ARG A 443 -8.18 19.13 19.63
N ASP A 444 -9.46 19.23 20.01
CA ASP A 444 -9.95 18.71 21.27
C ASP A 444 -9.99 17.16 21.21
N PRO A 445 -9.18 16.46 22.01
CA PRO A 445 -9.12 15.00 21.98
C PRO A 445 -10.47 14.34 22.34
N ASP A 446 -11.30 14.97 23.16
CA ASP A 446 -12.60 14.42 23.56
C ASP A 446 -13.62 14.52 22.42
N LEU A 447 -13.59 15.63 21.66
CA LEU A 447 -14.38 15.78 20.43
C LEU A 447 -13.94 14.76 19.37
N VAL A 448 -12.62 14.55 19.19
CA VAL A 448 -12.10 13.56 18.25
C VAL A 448 -12.54 12.15 18.65
N ALA A 449 -12.47 11.81 19.94
CA ALA A 449 -12.95 10.52 20.45
C ALA A 449 -14.46 10.33 20.22
N ALA A 450 -15.27 11.35 20.47
CA ALA A 450 -16.71 11.31 20.20
C ALA A 450 -17.03 11.16 18.70
N LEU A 451 -16.27 11.83 17.82
CA LEU A 451 -16.39 11.69 16.37
C LEU A 451 -15.96 10.31 15.88
N VAL A 452 -14.91 9.71 16.47
CA VAL A 452 -14.48 8.34 16.19
C VAL A 452 -15.56 7.34 16.59
N ASP A 453 -16.11 7.45 17.80
CA ASP A 453 -17.19 6.58 18.28
C ASP A 453 -18.46 6.74 17.46
N GLN A 454 -18.79 7.97 17.04
CA GLN A 454 -19.92 8.21 16.16
C GLN A 454 -19.66 7.68 14.74
N ALA A 455 -18.46 7.82 14.20
CA ALA A 455 -18.09 7.29 12.88
C ALA A 455 -18.12 5.75 12.83
N LYS A 456 -17.81 5.08 13.94
CA LYS A 456 -17.97 3.62 14.10
C LYS A 456 -19.45 3.20 13.99
N ARG A 457 -20.38 4.04 14.44
CA ARG A 457 -21.84 3.75 14.43
C ARG A 457 -22.53 4.21 13.16
N ASP A 458 -22.26 5.44 12.72
CA ASP A 458 -22.85 6.08 11.54
C ASP A 458 -21.89 7.09 10.88
N PRO A 459 -21.08 6.66 9.89
CA PRO A 459 -20.12 7.53 9.21
C PRO A 459 -20.78 8.50 8.20
N GLU A 460 -22.00 8.23 7.74
CA GLU A 460 -22.71 9.17 6.86
C GLU A 460 -23.22 10.39 7.63
N LEU A 461 -23.60 10.20 8.90
CA LEU A 461 -23.89 11.30 9.81
C LEU A 461 -22.64 12.15 10.06
N VAL A 462 -21.48 11.53 10.34
CA VAL A 462 -20.24 12.28 10.58
C VAL A 462 -19.83 13.07 9.34
N SER A 463 -19.93 12.49 8.14
CA SER A 463 -19.69 13.20 6.88
C SER A 463 -20.64 14.39 6.69
N ARG A 464 -21.93 14.24 7.05
CA ARG A 464 -22.92 15.33 7.01
C ARG A 464 -22.64 16.41 8.05
N LEU A 465 -22.39 16.05 9.31
CA LEU A 465 -22.10 16.98 10.40
C LEU A 465 -20.88 17.85 10.08
N ILE A 466 -19.85 17.26 9.47
CA ILE A 466 -18.64 17.98 9.08
C ILE A 466 -18.90 18.89 7.85
N LYS A 467 -19.78 18.49 6.92
CA LYS A 467 -20.25 19.34 5.81
C LYS A 467 -21.14 20.48 6.31
N GLU A 468 -22.04 20.21 7.25
CA GLU A 468 -22.99 21.17 7.84
C GLU A 468 -22.31 22.17 8.78
N ALA A 469 -21.28 21.75 9.51
CA ALA A 469 -20.42 22.66 10.27
C ALA A 469 -19.75 23.73 9.39
N LYS A 470 -19.74 23.52 8.06
CA LYS A 470 -19.08 24.38 7.08
C LYS A 470 -20.01 25.33 6.31
N ASP A 471 -21.32 25.40 6.56
CA ASP A 471 -22.18 26.33 5.80
C ASP A 471 -23.37 26.94 6.57
N ARG A 472 -23.60 28.25 6.52
CA ARG A 472 -24.23 28.96 5.38
C ARG A 472 -23.44 30.15 4.77
N ARG A 473 -22.18 30.36 5.14
CA ARG A 473 -21.38 31.53 4.66
C ARG A 473 -19.88 31.25 4.47
N GLY A 474 -19.42 30.00 4.51
CA GLY A 474 -18.00 29.67 4.36
C GLY A 474 -17.03 30.31 5.38
N LEU A 475 -17.51 30.68 6.57
CA LEU A 475 -16.69 31.27 7.64
C LEU A 475 -16.35 30.25 8.73
N ASP A 476 -15.10 30.27 9.17
CA ASP A 476 -14.49 29.32 10.10
C ASP A 476 -15.06 29.45 11.53
N LEU A 477 -15.15 28.35 12.30
CA LEU A 477 -15.71 28.31 13.67
C LEU A 477 -14.99 29.29 14.63
N ARG A 478 -13.72 29.60 14.37
CA ARG A 478 -12.94 30.60 15.13
C ARG A 478 -13.48 32.03 15.03
N THR A 479 -14.17 32.38 13.94
CA THR A 479 -14.74 33.72 13.77
C THR A 479 -16.02 33.94 14.58
N ARG A 480 -16.63 32.87 15.13
CA ARG A 480 -17.86 32.96 15.95
C ARG A 480 -17.61 33.16 17.44
N PHE A 481 -16.44 32.78 17.94
CA PHE A 481 -16.13 32.79 19.39
C PHE A 481 -14.95 33.68 19.75
N GLY A 482 -14.47 34.50 18.83
CA GLY A 482 -13.35 35.45 19.01
C GLY A 482 -13.80 36.91 19.03
N SER A 483 -14.85 37.23 19.78
CA SER A 483 -15.16 38.60 20.23
C SER A 483 -16.23 38.55 21.32
N ALA A 484 -15.81 38.18 22.53
CA ALA A 484 -16.42 38.54 23.80
C ALA A 484 -15.29 38.68 24.82
#